data_AF-A0A4R6Y4G1-F1
#
_entry.id   AF-A0A4R6Y4G1-F1
#
_cell.length_a   1.000
_cell.length_b   1.000
_cell.length_c   1.000
_cell.angle_alpha   90.00
_cell.angle_beta   90.00
_cell.angle_gamma   90.00
#
_symmetry.space_group_name_H-M   'P 1'
#
loop_
_entity.id
_entity.type
_entity.pdbx_description
1 polymer ?
#
loop_
_entity_poly.entity_id
_entity_poly.type
_entity_poly.pdbx_seq_one_letter_code
_entity_poly.pdbx_strand_id
1 'polypeptide(L)'
;MSTPDYDHERFLRYRGYNPKFYRRAMEKHRRAEAVAKARADAAKAAEAQRKREAFEHAMAEQEADRAKEAGLALSSIKPGSKTPAREIVAHVAALHGIPVAEIIGDSRKKDVVAARHAAIRAIRVHRPDLSFAQIGKAVNRDHTTIISSLKRTAALSEVEG
;
A
#
# COMPACT_ATOMS: atom_id res chain seq x y z
N MET A 1 -2.97 60.13 -59.84
CA MET A 1 -3.72 59.20 -58.97
C MET A 1 -2.72 58.32 -58.25
N SER A 2 -2.65 58.41 -56.92
CA SER A 2 -1.75 57.59 -56.10
C SER A 2 -2.28 56.16 -56.04
N THR A 3 -1.53 55.17 -56.52
CA THR A 3 -1.90 53.76 -56.36
C THR A 3 -1.93 53.43 -54.86
N PRO A 4 -3.01 52.81 -54.35
CA PRO A 4 -3.04 52.38 -52.96
C PRO A 4 -1.93 51.36 -52.75
N ASP A 5 -1.03 51.65 -51.81
CA ASP A 5 0.07 50.79 -51.40
C ASP A 5 -0.46 49.39 -51.04
N TYR A 6 -0.23 48.41 -51.91
CA TYR A 6 -0.67 47.04 -51.72
C TYR A 6 0.37 46.33 -50.84
N ASP A 7 0.01 46.13 -49.58
CA ASP A 7 0.84 45.43 -48.59
C ASP A 7 0.91 43.91 -48.89
N HIS A 8 1.83 43.57 -49.79
CA HIS A 8 2.07 42.22 -50.29
C HIS A 8 2.58 41.27 -49.18
N GLU A 9 3.27 41.80 -48.17
CA GLU A 9 3.73 41.05 -47.01
C GLU A 9 2.57 40.61 -46.11
N ARG A 10 1.61 41.50 -45.86
CA ARG A 10 0.41 41.18 -45.09
C ARG A 10 -0.49 40.18 -45.82
N PHE A 11 -0.58 40.25 -47.16
CA PHE A 11 -1.32 39.28 -47.96
C PHE A 11 -0.71 37.88 -47.83
N LEU A 12 0.62 37.73 -47.97
CA LEU A 12 1.29 36.44 -47.85
C LEU A 12 1.27 35.86 -46.43
N ARG A 13 1.43 36.69 -45.39
CA ARG A 13 1.42 36.28 -43.97
C ARG A 13 0.12 35.61 -43.52
N TYR A 14 -1.01 36.02 -44.12
CA TYR A 14 -2.33 35.46 -43.82
C TYR A 14 -2.88 34.61 -44.98
N ARG A 15 -2.02 34.20 -45.95
CA ARG A 15 -2.41 33.42 -47.15
C ARG A 15 -3.59 34.02 -47.92
N GLY A 16 -3.67 35.33 -48.00
CA GLY A 16 -4.76 36.07 -48.66
C GLY A 16 -6.06 36.19 -47.85
N TYR A 17 -6.10 35.67 -46.62
CA TYR A 17 -7.27 35.80 -45.75
C TYR A 17 -7.23 37.07 -44.89
N ASN A 18 -8.41 37.53 -44.49
CA ASN A 18 -8.54 38.64 -43.54
C ASN A 18 -7.83 38.30 -42.21
N PRO A 19 -6.91 39.15 -41.70
CA PRO A 19 -6.13 38.89 -40.48
C PRO A 19 -6.96 38.60 -39.22
N LYS A 20 -8.19 39.13 -39.11
CA LYS A 20 -9.10 38.84 -37.99
C LYS A 20 -9.71 37.44 -38.12
N PHE A 21 -10.03 37.02 -39.35
CA PHE A 21 -10.56 35.69 -39.65
C PHE A 21 -9.49 34.61 -39.45
N TYR A 22 -8.29 34.82 -39.99
CA TYR A 22 -7.17 33.89 -39.85
C TYR A 22 -6.81 33.65 -38.37
N ARG A 23 -6.73 34.72 -37.56
CA ARG A 23 -6.47 34.61 -36.12
C ARG A 23 -7.56 33.80 -35.38
N ARG A 24 -8.84 34.04 -35.68
CA ARG A 24 -9.95 33.26 -35.10
C ARG A 24 -9.93 31.79 -35.52
N ALA A 25 -9.62 31.52 -36.79
CA ALA A 25 -9.50 30.15 -37.30
C ALA A 25 -8.35 29.39 -36.64
N MET A 26 -7.17 30.02 -36.51
CA MET A 26 -6.02 29.44 -35.82
C MET A 26 -6.26 29.24 -34.32
N GLU A 27 -6.93 30.19 -33.65
CA GLU A 27 -7.29 30.06 -32.24
C GLU A 27 -8.27 28.90 -32.02
N LYS A 28 -9.24 28.72 -32.91
CA LYS A 28 -10.17 27.57 -32.88
C LYS A 28 -9.44 26.24 -33.05
N HIS A 29 -8.50 26.14 -33.99
CA HIS A 29 -7.67 24.95 -34.19
C HIS A 29 -6.82 24.63 -32.95
N ARG A 30 -6.11 25.64 -32.42
CA ARG A 30 -5.29 25.49 -31.21
C ARG A 30 -6.12 25.06 -30.00
N ARG A 31 -7.34 25.61 -29.83
CA ARG A 31 -8.27 25.19 -28.78
C ARG A 31 -8.72 23.74 -28.99
N ALA A 32 -9.03 23.33 -30.22
CA ALA A 32 -9.41 21.96 -30.54
C ALA A 32 -8.27 20.97 -30.26
N GLU A 33 -7.04 21.30 -30.63
CA GLU A 33 -5.84 20.50 -30.35
C GLU A 33 -5.55 20.42 -28.85
N ALA A 34 -5.68 21.53 -28.11
CA ALA A 34 -5.51 21.55 -26.67
C ALA A 34 -6.54 20.66 -25.95
N VAL A 35 -7.81 20.69 -26.39
CA VAL A 35 -8.87 19.83 -25.86
C VAL A 35 -8.62 18.36 -26.21
N ALA A 36 -8.19 18.07 -27.44
CA ALA A 36 -7.85 16.71 -27.87
C ALA A 36 -6.67 16.13 -27.08
N LYS A 37 -5.62 16.93 -26.89
CA LYS A 37 -4.45 16.55 -26.07
C LYS A 37 -4.83 16.32 -24.61
N ALA A 38 -5.60 17.23 -24.01
CA ALA A 38 -6.06 17.08 -22.63
C ALA A 38 -6.92 15.82 -22.42
N ARG A 39 -7.79 15.47 -23.39
CA ARG A 39 -8.57 14.22 -23.35
C ARG A 39 -7.68 12.98 -23.47
N ALA A 40 -6.67 13.00 -24.33
CA ALA A 40 -5.73 11.90 -24.48
C ALA A 40 -4.87 11.71 -23.21
N ASP A 41 -4.41 12.81 -22.60
CA ASP A 41 -3.64 12.77 -21.35
C ASP A 41 -4.50 12.29 -20.17
N ALA A 42 -5.77 12.72 -20.09
CA ALA A 42 -6.71 12.24 -19.10
C ALA A 42 -7.03 10.74 -19.26
N ALA A 43 -7.21 10.25 -20.50
CA ALA A 43 -7.42 8.83 -20.77
C ALA A 43 -6.22 7.97 -20.37
N LYS A 44 -4.99 8.43 -20.67
CA LYS A 44 -3.75 7.77 -20.23
C LYS A 44 -3.60 7.77 -18.72
N ALA A 45 -3.94 8.87 -18.05
CA ALA A 45 -3.92 8.96 -16.59
C ALA A 45 -4.93 7.98 -15.96
N ALA A 46 -6.15 7.88 -16.50
CA ALA A 46 -7.16 6.93 -16.04
C ALA A 46 -6.74 5.47 -16.27
N GLU A 47 -6.10 5.15 -17.39
CA GLU A 47 -5.56 3.82 -17.66
C GLU A 47 -4.42 3.47 -16.70
N ALA A 48 -3.50 4.42 -16.44
CA ALA A 48 -2.42 4.24 -15.48
C ALA A 48 -2.98 4.05 -14.05
N GLN A 49 -4.02 4.80 -13.69
CA GLN A 49 -4.68 4.66 -12.40
C GLN A 49 -5.35 3.28 -12.26
N ARG A 50 -6.10 2.82 -13.27
CA ARG A 50 -6.68 1.46 -13.27
C ARG A 50 -5.64 0.36 -13.16
N LYS A 51 -4.50 0.50 -13.84
CA LYS A 51 -3.39 -0.45 -13.75
C LYS A 51 -2.79 -0.49 -12.33
N ARG A 52 -2.68 0.65 -11.65
CA ARG A 52 -2.25 0.72 -10.25
C ARG A 52 -3.26 0.07 -9.31
N GLU A 53 -4.54 0.42 -9.44
CA GLU A 53 -5.63 -0.15 -8.63
C GLU A 53 -5.74 -1.68 -8.81
N ALA A 54 -5.61 -2.17 -10.04
CA ALA A 54 -5.61 -3.61 -10.33
C ALA A 54 -4.39 -4.33 -9.72
N PHE A 55 -3.21 -3.69 -9.75
CA PHE A 55 -2.02 -4.22 -9.10
C PHE A 55 -2.16 -4.25 -7.58
N GLU A 56 -2.67 -3.16 -6.99
CA GLU A 56 -2.96 -3.08 -5.55
C GLU A 56 -3.96 -4.16 -5.11
N HIS A 57 -5.03 -4.36 -5.87
CA HIS A 57 -6.02 -5.40 -5.58
C HIS A 57 -5.46 -6.82 -5.73
N ALA A 58 -4.64 -7.09 -6.77
CA ALA A 58 -4.00 -8.39 -6.95
C ALA A 58 -3.00 -8.70 -5.84
N MET A 59 -2.26 -7.71 -5.36
CA MET A 59 -1.36 -7.84 -4.22
C MET A 59 -2.13 -8.12 -2.92
N ALA A 60 -3.26 -7.43 -2.69
CA ALA A 60 -4.11 -7.66 -1.54
C ALA A 60 -4.72 -9.08 -1.53
N GLU A 61 -5.09 -9.60 -2.69
CA GLU A 61 -5.60 -10.97 -2.84
C GLU A 61 -4.51 -12.01 -2.51
N GLN A 62 -3.30 -11.85 -3.05
CA GLN A 62 -2.15 -12.70 -2.71
C GLN A 62 -1.79 -12.66 -1.22
N GLU A 63 -1.92 -11.49 -0.61
CA GLU A 63 -1.66 -11.32 0.82
C GLU A 63 -2.70 -12.03 1.69
N ALA A 64 -3.98 -11.97 1.30
CA ALA A 64 -5.06 -12.67 1.99
C ALA A 64 -4.91 -14.20 1.93
N ASP A 65 -4.49 -14.75 0.79
CA ASP A 65 -4.26 -16.19 0.67
C ASP A 65 -3.04 -16.65 1.47
N ARG A 66 -1.97 -15.85 1.48
CA ARG A 66 -0.80 -16.11 2.34
C ARG A 66 -1.14 -16.05 3.83
N ALA A 67 -2.04 -15.16 4.24
CA ALA A 67 -2.53 -15.09 5.62
C ALA A 67 -3.32 -16.36 5.99
N LYS A 68 -4.19 -16.87 5.11
CA LYS A 68 -4.93 -18.13 5.33
C LYS A 68 -3.98 -19.32 5.47
N GLU A 69 -3.00 -19.45 4.58
CA GLU A 69 -1.98 -20.52 4.66
C GLU A 69 -1.17 -20.43 5.96
N ALA A 70 -0.79 -19.22 6.38
CA ALA A 70 -0.07 -19.01 7.64
C ALA A 70 -0.91 -19.38 8.87
N GLY A 71 -2.23 -19.13 8.83
CA GLY A 71 -3.16 -19.57 9.87
C GLY A 71 -3.23 -21.08 10.00
N LEU A 72 -3.37 -21.78 8.88
CA LEU A 72 -3.31 -23.24 8.86
C LEU A 72 -1.96 -23.75 9.40
N ALA A 73 -0.85 -23.14 9.00
CA ALA A 73 0.48 -23.52 9.44
C ALA A 73 0.64 -23.34 10.96
N LEU A 74 0.22 -22.20 11.53
CA LEU A 74 0.28 -21.96 12.97
C LEU A 74 -0.58 -22.97 13.75
N SER A 75 -1.79 -23.27 13.28
CA SER A 75 -2.66 -24.28 13.91
C SER A 75 -2.09 -25.71 13.83
N SER A 76 -1.23 -25.99 12.85
CA SER A 76 -0.57 -27.29 12.68
C SER A 76 0.65 -27.47 13.60
N ILE A 77 1.19 -26.39 14.17
CA ILE A 77 2.31 -26.45 15.11
C ILE A 77 1.81 -27.09 16.42
N LYS A 78 2.22 -28.34 16.66
CA LYS A 78 1.93 -29.03 17.93
C LYS A 78 2.45 -28.21 19.12
N PRO A 79 1.64 -28.01 20.18
CA PRO A 79 2.11 -27.37 21.40
C PRO A 79 3.24 -28.20 22.02
N GLY A 80 4.36 -27.56 22.37
CA GLY A 80 5.57 -28.23 22.88
C GLY A 80 6.55 -28.71 21.80
N SER A 81 6.32 -28.38 20.52
CA SER A 81 7.31 -28.59 19.47
C SER A 81 8.53 -27.69 19.66
N LYS A 82 9.72 -28.16 19.25
CA LYS A 82 10.97 -27.35 19.26
C LYS A 82 11.00 -26.29 18.14
N THR A 83 9.84 -25.87 17.64
CA THR A 83 9.74 -24.85 16.60
C THR A 83 10.36 -23.54 17.12
N PRO A 84 11.31 -22.95 16.39
CA PRO A 84 12.00 -21.76 16.85
C PRO A 84 11.02 -20.58 16.96
N ALA A 85 11.18 -19.77 18.01
CA ALA A 85 10.29 -18.63 18.26
C ALA A 85 10.20 -17.66 17.07
N ARG A 86 11.27 -17.55 16.26
CA ARG A 86 11.27 -16.73 15.04
C ARG A 86 10.28 -17.22 13.98
N GLU A 87 10.11 -18.54 13.83
CA GLU A 87 9.13 -19.09 12.88
C GLU A 87 7.71 -18.81 13.34
N ILE A 88 7.43 -18.93 14.64
CA ILE A 88 6.12 -18.59 15.21
C ILE A 88 5.80 -17.11 14.95
N VAL A 89 6.77 -16.21 15.15
CA VAL A 89 6.60 -14.79 14.83
C VAL A 89 6.35 -14.57 13.34
N ALA A 90 7.04 -15.31 12.46
CA ALA A 90 6.84 -15.22 11.01
C ALA A 90 5.43 -15.66 10.57
N HIS A 91 4.89 -16.72 11.18
CA HIS A 91 3.51 -17.15 10.91
C HIS A 91 2.49 -16.11 11.39
N VAL A 92 2.69 -15.53 12.57
CA VAL A 92 1.82 -14.46 13.08
C VAL A 92 1.95 -13.18 12.23
N ALA A 93 3.15 -12.86 11.77
CA ALA A 93 3.39 -11.76 10.83
C ALA A 93 2.58 -11.91 9.55
N ALA A 94 2.63 -13.11 8.95
CA ALA A 94 1.86 -13.42 7.75
C ALA A 94 0.34 -13.40 8.00
N LEU A 95 -0.13 -13.87 9.15
CA LEU A 95 -1.54 -13.81 9.55
C LEU A 95 -2.10 -12.39 9.63
N HIS A 96 -1.29 -11.44 10.09
CA HIS A 96 -1.70 -10.05 10.27
C HIS A 96 -1.37 -9.14 9.07
N GLY A 97 -0.68 -9.64 8.03
CA GLY A 97 -0.20 -8.82 6.92
C GLY A 97 0.85 -7.78 7.34
N ILE A 98 1.62 -8.06 8.41
CA ILE A 98 2.60 -7.12 8.97
C ILE A 98 4.00 -7.73 8.85
N PRO A 99 5.02 -7.00 8.36
CA PRO A 99 6.36 -7.55 8.27
C PRO A 99 6.91 -7.87 9.67
N VAL A 100 7.65 -8.98 9.78
CA VAL A 100 8.29 -9.43 11.04
C VAL A 100 9.12 -8.30 11.68
N ALA A 101 9.78 -7.49 10.85
CA ALA A 101 10.56 -6.34 11.30
C ALA A 101 9.72 -5.29 12.03
N GLU A 102 8.47 -5.05 11.61
CA GLU A 102 7.58 -4.07 12.27
C GLU A 102 7.01 -4.63 13.58
N ILE A 103 6.80 -5.95 13.66
CA ILE A 103 6.42 -6.63 14.92
C ILE A 103 7.55 -6.54 15.96
N ILE A 104 8.80 -6.79 15.58
CA ILE A 104 9.98 -6.70 16.46
C ILE A 104 10.38 -5.24 16.73
N GLY A 105 10.06 -4.34 15.79
CA GLY A 105 10.38 -2.93 15.86
C GLY A 105 9.65 -2.14 16.95
N ASP A 106 9.87 -0.84 16.96
CA ASP A 106 9.36 0.10 17.95
C ASP A 106 7.95 0.65 17.64
N SER A 107 7.43 0.40 16.44
CA SER A 107 6.13 0.86 15.95
C SER A 107 5.00 0.58 16.96
N ARG A 108 4.29 1.65 17.31
CA ARG A 108 3.17 1.66 18.27
C ARG A 108 1.81 1.78 17.61
N LYS A 109 1.74 1.60 16.28
CA LYS A 109 0.46 1.52 15.57
C LYS A 109 -0.41 0.42 16.19
N LYS A 110 -1.72 0.68 16.29
CA LYS A 110 -2.66 -0.21 16.96
C LYS A 110 -2.58 -1.64 16.40
N ASP A 111 -2.51 -1.78 15.08
CA ASP A 111 -2.50 -3.08 14.39
C ASP A 111 -1.19 -3.85 14.65
N VAL A 112 -0.06 -3.15 14.63
CA VAL A 112 1.26 -3.72 14.94
C VAL A 112 1.33 -4.18 16.39
N VAL A 113 0.77 -3.39 17.32
CA VAL A 113 0.71 -3.76 18.74
C VAL A 113 -0.16 -5.00 18.95
N ALA A 114 -1.30 -5.10 18.26
CA ALA A 114 -2.16 -6.28 18.30
C ALA A 114 -1.43 -7.53 17.78
N ALA A 115 -0.78 -7.45 16.61
CA ALA A 115 -0.01 -8.55 16.04
C ALA A 115 1.16 -8.98 16.94
N ARG A 116 1.84 -8.02 17.59
CA ARG A 116 2.91 -8.31 18.56
C ARG A 116 2.38 -9.08 19.77
N HIS A 117 1.23 -8.67 20.30
CA HIS A 117 0.59 -9.37 21.40
C HIS A 117 0.18 -10.81 21.01
N ALA A 118 -0.37 -10.99 19.81
CA ALA A 118 -0.68 -12.31 19.26
C ALA A 118 0.58 -13.18 19.14
N ALA A 119 1.70 -12.63 18.67
CA ALA A 119 2.97 -13.33 18.55
C ALA A 119 3.50 -13.80 19.92
N ILE A 120 3.44 -12.94 20.92
CA ILE A 120 3.84 -13.26 22.30
C ILE A 120 3.00 -14.41 22.86
N ARG A 121 1.67 -14.38 22.66
CA ARG A 121 0.77 -15.45 23.08
C ARG A 121 1.08 -16.77 22.35
N ALA A 122 1.27 -16.71 21.03
CA ALA A 122 1.61 -17.89 20.23
C ALA A 122 2.92 -18.54 20.70
N ILE A 123 3.97 -17.74 20.93
CA ILE A 123 5.23 -18.27 21.48
C ILE A 123 4.97 -18.95 22.83
N ARG A 124 4.18 -18.32 23.71
CA ARG A 124 3.88 -18.91 25.03
C ARG A 124 3.13 -20.24 24.94
N VAL A 125 2.20 -20.37 24.01
CA VAL A 125 1.41 -21.60 23.80
C VAL A 125 2.25 -22.72 23.17
N HIS A 126 3.03 -22.41 22.13
CA HIS A 126 3.78 -23.44 21.41
C HIS A 126 5.11 -23.79 22.10
N ARG A 127 5.71 -22.87 22.86
CA ARG A 127 6.99 -23.02 23.56
C ARG A 127 6.86 -22.69 25.06
N PRO A 128 6.14 -23.53 25.83
CA PRO A 128 5.98 -23.32 27.27
C PRO A 128 7.29 -23.41 28.06
N ASP A 129 8.32 -24.00 27.45
CA ASP A 129 9.69 -24.17 27.92
C ASP A 129 10.52 -22.88 27.94
N LEU A 130 10.12 -21.83 27.20
CA LEU A 130 10.83 -20.55 27.20
C LEU A 130 10.41 -19.67 28.38
N SER A 131 11.39 -19.03 29.03
CA SER A 131 11.13 -18.03 30.07
C SER A 131 10.66 -16.71 29.47
N PHE A 132 9.98 -15.87 30.27
CA PHE A 132 9.53 -14.55 29.82
C PHE A 132 10.67 -13.66 29.30
N ALA A 133 11.88 -13.80 29.87
CA ALA A 133 13.06 -13.09 29.39
C ALA A 133 13.54 -13.61 28.03
N GLN A 134 13.48 -14.92 27.78
CA GLN A 134 13.83 -15.50 26.48
C GLN A 134 12.80 -15.14 25.39
N ILE A 135 11.51 -15.13 25.74
CA ILE A 135 10.44 -14.63 24.87
C ILE A 135 10.69 -13.16 24.55
N GLY A 136 11.01 -12.35 25.56
CA GLY A 136 11.39 -10.94 25.41
C GLY A 136 12.53 -10.74 24.42
N LYS A 137 13.61 -11.52 24.53
CA LYS A 137 14.73 -11.49 23.57
C LYS A 137 14.29 -11.83 22.14
N ALA A 138 13.39 -12.79 21.97
CA ALA A 138 12.89 -13.19 20.64
C ALA A 138 12.09 -12.09 19.93
N VAL A 139 11.41 -11.22 20.68
CA VAL A 139 10.61 -10.11 20.15
C VAL A 139 11.21 -8.72 20.43
N ASN A 140 12.46 -8.66 20.91
CA ASN A 140 13.17 -7.45 21.30
C ASN A 140 12.43 -6.57 22.34
N ARG A 141 11.93 -7.18 23.42
CA ARG A 141 11.20 -6.50 24.51
C ARG A 141 11.58 -6.96 25.90
N ASP A 142 11.36 -6.08 26.87
CA ASP A 142 11.52 -6.39 28.28
C ASP A 142 10.51 -7.44 28.75
N HIS A 143 10.95 -8.31 29.65
CA HIS A 143 10.13 -9.38 30.23
C HIS A 143 8.87 -8.84 30.94
N THR A 144 8.90 -7.63 31.49
CA THR A 144 7.73 -6.96 32.09
C THR A 144 6.68 -6.60 31.05
N THR A 145 7.12 -6.20 29.85
CA THR A 145 6.23 -5.96 28.69
C THR A 145 5.54 -7.25 28.28
N ILE A 146 6.27 -8.36 28.25
CA ILE A 146 5.71 -9.70 27.93
C ILE A 146 4.59 -10.06 28.91
N ILE A 147 4.79 -9.86 30.20
CA ILE A 147 3.78 -10.14 31.24
C ILE A 147 2.53 -9.28 31.02
N SER A 148 2.71 -7.98 30.75
CA SER A 148 1.60 -7.05 30.48
C SER A 148 0.82 -7.46 29.22
N SER A 149 1.52 -7.82 28.15
CA SER A 149 0.92 -8.28 26.90
C SER A 149 0.10 -9.56 27.09
N LEU A 150 0.63 -10.55 27.83
CA LEU A 150 -0.07 -11.81 28.10
C LEU A 150 -1.35 -11.59 28.90
N LYS A 151 -1.31 -10.73 29.93
CA LYS A 151 -2.51 -10.37 30.72
C LYS A 151 -3.58 -9.73 29.84
N ARG A 152 -3.19 -8.83 28.94
CA ARG A 152 -4.12 -8.16 28.02
C ARG A 152 -4.74 -9.14 27.03
N THR A 153 -3.95 -10.05 26.45
CA THR A 153 -4.48 -11.04 25.49
C THR A 153 -5.36 -12.10 26.14
N ALA A 154 -5.05 -12.53 27.37
CA ALA A 154 -5.88 -13.49 28.10
C ALA A 154 -7.27 -12.91 28.38
N ALA A 155 -7.32 -11.64 28.82
CA ALA A 155 -8.57 -10.92 29.04
C ALA A 155 -9.39 -10.71 27.75
N LEU A 156 -8.74 -10.64 26.58
CA LEU A 156 -9.41 -10.51 25.29
C LEU A 156 -10.04 -11.84 24.81
N SER A 157 -9.38 -12.99 25.04
CA SER A 157 -9.90 -14.29 24.61
C SER A 157 -11.10 -14.81 25.40
N GLU A 158 -11.33 -14.32 26.62
CA GLU A 158 -12.51 -14.69 27.42
C GLU A 158 -13.77 -13.91 27.03
N VAL A 159 -13.63 -12.86 26.21
CA VAL A 159 -14.75 -12.01 25.77
C VAL A 159 -15.33 -12.46 24.42
N GLU A 160 -14.64 -13.35 23.70
CA GLU A 160 -15.05 -13.88 22.39
C GLU A 160 -15.52 -15.35 22.43
N GLY A 161 -15.71 -15.92 23.62
CA GLY A 161 -16.32 -17.25 23.82
C GLY A 161 -17.79 -17.15 24.23
#